data_AF-A0A3C1BMQ5-F1
#
_entry.id   AF-A0A3C1BMQ5-F1
#
_cell.length_a   1.000
_cell.length_b   1.000
_cell.length_c   1.000
_cell.angle_alpha   90.00
_cell.angle_beta   90.00
_cell.angle_gamma   90.00
#
_symmetry.space_group_name_H-M   'P 1'
#
loop_
_entity.id
_entity.type
_entity.pdbx_description
1 polymer ?
#
loop_
_entity_poly.entity_id
_entity_poly.type
_entity_poly.pdbx_seq_one_letter_code
_entity_poly.pdbx_strand_id
1 'polypeptide(L)' 'MLERLENLSALYANPHRFMKLAARLHAPLWLAAVGVLALGLIMVSGVPDDYQQGATVRIMFVHVPAAWM' A
#
# COMPACT_ATOMS: atom_id res chain seq x y z
N MET A 1 -1.90 -26.60 10.80
CA MET A 1 -1.76 -25.23 10.27
C MET A 1 -0.31 -24.91 9.91
N LEU A 2 0.65 -25.14 10.80
CA LEU A 2 2.08 -24.90 10.54
C LEU A 2 2.64 -25.69 9.36
N GLU A 3 2.35 -26.99 9.25
CA GLU A 3 2.76 -27.81 8.07
C GLU A 3 2.24 -27.26 6.73
N ARG A 4 1.05 -26.64 6.72
CA ARG A 4 0.50 -26.05 5.50
C ARG A 4 1.28 -24.80 5.07
N LEU A 5 1.78 -24.03 6.03
CA LEU A 5 2.62 -22.85 5.79
C LEU A 5 4.01 -23.26 5.32
N GLU A 6 4.59 -24.32 5.89
CA GLU A 6 5.87 -24.88 5.45
C GLU A 6 5.79 -25.43 4.02
N ASN A 7 4.69 -26.10 3.67
CA ASN A 7 4.48 -26.57 2.31
C ASN A 7 4.30 -25.42 1.30
N LEU A 8 3.68 -24.31 1.71
CA LEU A 8 3.55 -23.12 0.87
C LEU A 8 4.88 -22.38 0.70
N SER A 9 5.65 -22.21 1.78
CA SER A 9 6.96 -21.58 1.71
C SER A 9 7.92 -22.41 0.85
N ALA A 10 7.95 -23.73 1.01
CA ALA A 10 8.72 -24.64 0.18
C ALA A 10 8.28 -24.61 -1.31
N LEU A 11 6.97 -24.47 -1.58
CA LEU A 11 6.44 -24.39 -2.95
C LEU A 11 6.94 -23.14 -3.70
N TYR A 12 6.96 -21.99 -3.03
CA TYR A 12 7.36 -20.70 -3.60
C TYR A 12 8.84 -20.38 -3.39
N ALA A 13 9.60 -21.20 -2.66
CA ALA A 13 11.06 -21.10 -2.62
C ALA A 13 11.71 -21.33 -3.99
N ASN A 14 11.03 -22.01 -4.93
CA ASN A 14 11.45 -22.11 -6.32
C ASN A 14 11.24 -20.76 -7.05
N PRO A 15 12.31 -20.10 -7.54
CA PRO A 15 12.21 -18.78 -8.17
C PRO A 15 11.28 -18.74 -9.38
N HIS A 16 11.21 -19.81 -10.18
CA HIS A 16 10.34 -19.87 -11.36
C HIS A 16 8.86 -19.84 -10.97
N ARG A 17 8.49 -20.56 -9.90
CA ARG A 17 7.11 -20.59 -9.39
C ARG A 17 6.73 -19.26 -8.76
N PHE A 18 7.63 -18.66 -7.97
CA PHE A 18 7.43 -17.34 -7.39
C PHE A 18 7.26 -16.26 -8.47
N MET A 19 8.16 -16.20 -9.45
CA MET A 19 8.10 -15.18 -10.50
C MET A 19 6.83 -15.31 -11.35
N LYS A 20 6.32 -16.52 -11.58
CA LYS A 20 5.03 -16.72 -12.25
C LYS A 20 3.86 -16.16 -11.46
N LEU A 21 3.87 -16.29 -10.13
CA LEU A 21 2.87 -15.67 -9.26
C LEU A 21 3.03 -14.16 -9.25
N ALA A 22 4.26 -13.66 -9.04
CA ALA A 22 4.57 -12.24 -9.03
C ALA A 22 4.12 -11.55 -10.32
N ALA A 23 4.40 -12.13 -11.49
CA ALA A 23 3.99 -11.60 -12.79
C ALA A 23 2.46 -11.44 -12.91
N ARG A 24 1.68 -12.36 -12.35
CA ARG A 24 0.21 -12.29 -12.35
C ARG A 24 -0.33 -11.25 -11.37
N LEU A 25 0.35 -11.08 -10.24
CA LEU A 25 -0.08 -10.15 -9.19
C LEU A 25 0.45 -8.73 -9.38
N HIS A 26 1.49 -8.55 -10.19
CA HIS A 26 2.15 -7.25 -10.36
C HIS A 26 1.17 -6.16 -10.79
N ALA A 27 0.44 -6.38 -11.88
CA ALA A 27 -0.53 -5.42 -12.41
C ALA A 27 -1.70 -5.13 -11.44
N PRO A 28 -2.43 -6.13 -10.90
CA PRO A 28 -3.55 -5.84 -9.99
C PRO A 28 -3.10 -5.20 -8.68
N LEU A 29 -1.91 -5.55 -8.15
CA LEU A 29 -1.39 -4.89 -6.95
C LEU A 29 -1.02 -3.44 -7.22
N TRP A 30 -0.43 -3.13 -8.37
CA TRP A 30 -0.18 -1.75 -8.77
C TRP A 30 -1.46 -0.94 -8.93
N LEU A 31 -2.48 -1.52 -9.57
CA LEU A 31 -3.79 -0.86 -9.69
C LEU A 31 -4.43 -0.62 -8.31
N ALA A 32 -4.34 -1.59 -7.40
CA ALA A 32 -4.82 -1.42 -6.04
C ALA A 32 -4.04 -0.33 -5.29
N ALA A 33 -2.71 -0.30 -5.41
CA ALA A 33 -1.86 0.71 -4.79
C ALA A 33 -2.21 2.12 -5.28
N VAL A 34 -2.33 2.31 -6.60
CA VAL A 34 -2.74 3.60 -7.19
C VAL A 34 -4.15 3.97 -6.76
N GLY A 35 -5.08 3.01 -6.73
CA GLY A 35 -6.46 3.23 -6.31
C GLY A 35 -6.57 3.69 -4.85
N VAL A 36 -5.86 3.03 -3.94
CA VAL A 36 -5.83 3.42 -2.51
C VAL A 36 -5.17 4.78 -2.32
N LEU A 37 -4.07 5.06 -3.03
CA LEU A 37 -3.41 6.36 -2.97
C LEU A 37 -4.33 7.48 -3.46
N ALA A 38 -4.99 7.31 -4.61
CA ALA A 38 -5.93 8.28 -5.16
C ALA A 38 -7.12 8.50 -4.22
N LEU A 39 -7.67 7.44 -3.63
CA LEU A 39 -8.74 7.54 -2.64
C LEU A 39 -8.29 8.38 -1.43
N GLY A 40 -7.10 8.11 -0.88
CA GLY A 40 -6.54 8.90 0.21
C GLY A 40 -6.40 10.38 -0.13
N LEU A 41 -5.87 10.71 -1.31
CA LEU A 41 -5.73 12.10 -1.77
C LEU A 41 -7.08 12.80 -1.92
N ILE A 42 -8.11 12.12 -2.42
CA ILE A 42 -9.47 12.67 -2.50
C ILE A 42 -10.02 12.93 -1.10
N MET A 43 -9.85 12.00 -0.16
CA MET A 43 -10.31 12.17 1.22
C MET A 43 -9.67 13.37 1.93
N VAL A 44 -8.39 13.66 1.66
CA VAL A 44 -7.69 14.82 2.24
C VAL A 44 -8.35 16.15 1.85
N SER A 45 -8.97 16.24 0.67
CA SER A 45 -9.66 17.47 0.24
C SER A 45 -10.87 17.82 1.12
N GLY A 46 -11.50 16.84 1.78
CA GLY A 46 -12.63 17.03 2.69
C GLY A 46 -12.24 17.34 4.13
N VAL A 47 -10.94 17.39 4.45
CA VAL A 47 -10.46 17.67 5.81
C VAL A 47 -10.69 19.16 6.14
N PRO A 48 -11.38 19.49 7.24
CA PRO A 48 -11.56 20.87 7.68
C PRO A 48 -10.23 21.47 8.16
N ASP A 49 -10.19 22.80 8.20
CA ASP A 49 -9.02 23.51 8.68
C ASP A 49 -8.83 23.28 10.20
N ASP A 50 -7.58 23.07 10.61
CA ASP A 50 -7.22 22.86 12.02
C ASP A 50 -7.09 24.20 12.77
N TYR A 51 -7.27 24.17 14.10
CA TYR A 51 -7.19 25.37 14.93
C TYR A 51 -5.81 26.05 14.92
N GLN A 52 -4.72 25.28 14.89
CA GLN A 52 -3.35 25.82 14.91
C GLN A 52 -2.73 25.93 13.52
N GLN A 53 -3.08 25.00 12.63
CA GLN A 53 -2.45 24.88 11.33
C GLN A 53 -3.33 25.38 10.17
N GLY A 54 -4.60 25.70 10.42
CA GLY A 54 -5.54 26.07 9.36
C GLY A 54 -5.56 25.03 8.24
N ALA A 55 -5.55 25.50 6.99
CA ALA A 55 -5.51 24.65 5.81
C ALA A 55 -4.22 23.80 5.66
N THR A 56 -3.12 24.14 6.35
CA THR A 56 -1.85 23.41 6.21
C THR A 56 -1.86 22.05 6.89
N VAL A 57 -2.86 21.75 7.74
CA VAL A 57 -3.06 20.42 8.33
C VAL A 57 -3.12 19.32 7.26
N ARG A 58 -3.64 19.64 6.06
CA ARG A 58 -3.73 18.72 4.93
C ARG A 58 -2.35 18.19 4.48
N ILE A 59 -1.27 18.95 4.71
CA ILE A 59 0.11 18.55 4.37
C ILE A 59 0.56 17.36 5.22
N MET A 60 0.08 17.24 6.47
CA MET A 60 0.48 16.14 7.37
C MET A 60 0.10 14.76 6.82
N PHE A 61 -0.99 14.66 6.06
CA PHE A 61 -1.46 13.40 5.47
C PHE A 61 -0.58 12.89 4.32
N VAL A 62 0.31 13.71 3.78
CA VAL A 62 1.29 13.33 2.77
C VAL A 62 2.69 13.31 3.37
N HIS A 63 3.08 14.39 4.07
CA HIS A 63 4.43 14.57 4.57
C HIS A 63 4.80 13.61 5.69
N VAL A 64 3.93 13.41 6.69
CA VAL A 64 4.27 12.56 7.85
C VAL A 64 4.49 11.12 7.39
N PRO A 65 3.59 10.46 6.64
CA PRO A 65 3.89 9.13 6.11
C PRO A 65 5.14 9.09 5.23
N ALA A 66 5.35 10.11 4.38
CA ALA A 66 6.53 10.18 3.50
C ALA A 66 7.86 10.32 4.26
N ALA A 67 7.85 10.77 5.51
CA ALA A 67 9.05 10.82 6.34
C ALA A 67 9.41 9.45 6.97
N TRP A 68 8.50 8.47 6.94
CA TRP A 68 8.68 7.14 7.52
C TRP A 68 8.87 6.03 6.46
N MET A 69 8.62 6.33 5.19
CA MET A 69 8.87 5.45 4.04
C MET A 69 10.29 5.65 3.51
#